data_AF-A0A6V7JX11-F1
#
_entry.id   AF-A0A6V7JX11-F1
#
_cell.length_a   1.000
_cell.length_b   1.000
_cell.length_c   1.000
_cell.angle_alpha   90.00
_cell.angle_beta   90.00
_cell.angle_gamma   90.00
#
_symmetry.space_group_name_H-M   'P 1'
#
loop_
_entity.id
_entity.type
_entity.pdbx_description
1 polymer ?
#
loop_
_entity_poly.entity_id
_entity_poly.type
_entity_poly.pdbx_seq_one_letter_code
_entity_poly.pdbx_strand_id
1 'polypeptide(L)' 'PSFWGLINPQWSLCSKGRRQSPINIEPDKLLFDPHLRPVQVDKHK' A
#
# COMPACT_ATOMS: atom_id res chain seq x y z
N PRO A 1 -13.28 -0.31 9.49
CA PRO A 1 -12.45 -0.85 8.38
C PRO A 1 -12.94 -2.21 7.86
N SER A 2 -13.08 -3.22 8.73
CA SER A 2 -13.35 -4.62 8.33
C SER A 2 -14.62 -4.83 7.49
N PHE A 3 -15.61 -3.93 7.59
CA PHE A 3 -16.88 -4.03 6.86
C PHE A 3 -17.01 -3.08 5.68
N TRP A 4 -16.01 -2.24 5.38
CA TRP A 4 -16.11 -1.21 4.34
C TRP A 4 -16.49 -1.79 2.97
N GLY A 5 -15.93 -2.95 2.60
CA GLY A 5 -16.27 -3.61 1.35
C GLY A 5 -17.67 -4.23 1.28
N LEU A 6 -18.44 -4.18 2.37
CA LEU A 6 -19.84 -4.62 2.43
C LEU A 6 -20.82 -3.44 2.55
N ILE A 7 -20.35 -2.26 2.97
CA ILE A 7 -21.17 -1.05 3.19
C ILE A 7 -21.53 -0.37 1.87
N ASN A 8 -20.58 -0.28 0.95
CA ASN A 8 -20.78 0.33 -0.37
C ASN A 8 -20.23 -0.64 -1.45
N PRO A 9 -21.04 -1.03 -2.47
CA PRO A 9 -20.58 -1.88 -3.57
C PRO A 9 -19.30 -1.38 -4.25
N GLN A 10 -19.09 -0.05 -4.32
CA GLN A 10 -17.91 0.58 -4.90
C GLN A 10 -16.63 0.34 -4.08
N TRP A 11 -16.75 -0.07 -2.81
CA TRP A 11 -15.62 -0.31 -1.91
C TRP A 11 -15.27 -1.79 -1.78
N SER A 12 -15.83 -2.65 -2.63
CA SER A 12 -15.64 -4.12 -2.54
C SER A 12 -14.18 -4.58 -2.49
N LEU A 13 -13.24 -3.79 -3.03
CA LEU A 13 -11.80 -4.06 -2.93
C LEU A 13 -11.25 -4.00 -1.51
N CYS A 14 -11.88 -3.28 -0.57
CA CYS A 14 -11.45 -3.23 0.82
C CYS A 14 -11.59 -4.59 1.53
N SER A 15 -12.48 -5.47 1.06
CA SER A 15 -12.63 -6.83 1.60
C SER A 15 -12.13 -7.92 0.64
N LYS A 16 -12.25 -7.73 -0.68
CA LYS A 16 -11.87 -8.73 -1.70
C LYS A 16 -10.48 -8.52 -2.28
N GLY A 17 -9.87 -7.34 -2.10
CA GLY A 17 -8.56 -7.01 -2.65
C GLY A 17 -7.45 -7.83 -1.99
N ARG A 18 -6.56 -8.42 -2.80
CA ARG A 18 -5.40 -9.20 -2.33
C ARG A 18 -4.12 -8.38 -2.17
N ARG A 19 -4.19 -7.07 -2.46
CA ARG A 19 -3.08 -6.13 -2.43
C ARG A 19 -3.55 -4.86 -1.73
N GLN A 20 -3.78 -4.96 -0.42
CA GLN A 20 -4.25 -3.86 0.42
C GLN A 20 -3.16 -3.45 1.41
N SER A 21 -3.15 -2.18 1.78
CA SER A 21 -2.31 -1.63 2.84
C SER A 21 -3.09 -1.52 4.16
N PRO A 22 -2.43 -1.49 5.33
CA PRO A 22 -0.98 -1.66 5.51
C PRO A 22 -0.51 -3.10 5.31
N ILE A 23 0.77 -3.26 5.00
CA ILE A 23 1.47 -4.55 5.07
C ILE A 23 2.58 -4.47 6.13
N ASN A 24 2.96 -5.62 6.67
CA ASN A 24 4.16 -5.71 7.49
C ASN A 24 5.40 -5.65 6.57
N ILE A 25 6.34 -4.76 6.87
CA ILE A 25 7.62 -4.67 6.16
C ILE A 25 8.67 -5.40 6.99
N GLU A 26 9.04 -6.60 6.55
CA GLU A 26 10.08 -7.43 7.17
C GLU A 26 11.44 -7.13 6.52
N PRO A 27 12.39 -6.44 7.20
CA PRO A 27 13.63 -5.99 6.58
C PRO A 27 14.46 -7.12 5.96
N ASP A 28 14.48 -8.29 6.58
CA ASP A 28 15.23 -9.47 6.12
C ASP A 28 14.69 -10.08 4.81
N LYS A 29 13.46 -9.72 4.42
CA LYS A 29 12.82 -10.18 3.18
C LYS A 29 12.85 -9.14 2.06
N LEU A 30 13.41 -7.96 2.31
CA LEU A 30 13.48 -6.89 1.32
C LEU A 30 14.54 -7.19 0.26
N LEU A 31 14.22 -6.87 -0.98
CA LEU A 31 15.17 -6.87 -2.08
C LEU A 31 15.74 -5.46 -2.22
N PHE A 32 17.07 -5.34 -2.19
CA PHE A 32 17.75 -4.10 -2.56
C PHE A 32 17.77 -3.97 -4.09
N ASP A 33 17.28 -2.84 -4.60
CA ASP A 33 17.34 -2.51 -6.02
C ASP A 33 18.23 -1.27 -6.24
N PRO A 34 19.44 -1.43 -6.82
CA PRO A 34 20.36 -0.32 -7.05
C PRO A 34 19.91 0.65 -8.15
N HIS A 35 18.86 0.34 -8.92
CA HIS A 35 18.34 1.21 -9.99
C HIS A 35 17.22 2.14 -9.50
N LEU A 36 16.77 2.01 -8.25
CA LEU A 36 15.78 2.92 -7.68
C LEU A 36 16.37 4.34 -7.56
N ARG A 37 15.67 5.31 -8.15
CA ARG A 37 16.05 6.72 -8.07
C ARG A 37 15.78 7.26 -6.65
N PRO A 38 16.62 8.18 -6.14
CA PRO A 38 16.31 8.90 -4.90
C PRO A 38 14.93 9.54 -4.97
N VAL A 39 14.17 9.45 -3.88
CA VAL A 39 12.86 10.10 -3.78
C VAL A 39 13.08 11.62 -3.80
N GLN A 40 12.49 12.30 -4.77
CA GLN A 40 12.45 13.76 -4.81
C GLN A 40 11.25 14.23 -3.99
N VAL A 41 11.51 14.87 -2.87
CA VAL A 41 10.46 15.48 -2.05
C VAL A 41 10.35 16.93 -2.47
N ASP A 42 9.26 17.28 -3.15
CA ASP A 42 8.98 18.68 -3.49
C ASP A 42 8.70 19.47 -2.21
N LYS A 43 9.19 20.71 -2.15
CA LYS A 43 8.90 21.66 -1.09
C LYS A 43 7.55 22.31 -1.35
N HIS A 44 6.48 21.51 -1.42
CA HIS A 44 5.14 22.07 -1.37
C HIS A 44 4.95 22.73 0.01
N LYS A 45 4.84 24.05 -0.03
CA LYS A 45 4.54 24.92 1.12
C LYS A 45 3.10 25.39 1.00
#